data_AF-A0A2H0RRW6-F1
#
_entry.id   AF-A0A2H0RRW6-F1
#
_cell.length_a   1.000
_cell.length_b   1.000
_cell.length_c   1.000
_cell.angle_alpha   90.00
_cell.angle_beta   90.00
_cell.angle_gamma   90.00
#
_symmetry.space_group_name_H-M   'P 1'
#
loop_
_entity.id
_entity.type
_entity.pdbx_description
1 polymer ?
#
loop_
_entity_poly.entity_id
_entity_poly.type
_entity_poly.pdbx_seq_one_letter_code
_entity_poly.pdbx_strand_id
1 'polypeptide(L)'
;MRRYRYGLSKNGLPPVITTQHPALRFADGAPIVASVILLQLSAKFWYTLRRMPILLTFRSALATYLFLIPLFVMVLAEFAKIVSEWVMTGAWHKRIFRYGGLPSSHSAFVASLLIVVGNARTIASAEFAIAAVFASIVWYDAVAVRGAVSKQSKVLNSLQDFYEFSEEIGHSLVEVIAGILFGIVVTMLGLWIVY
;
A
#
# COMPACT_ATOMS: atom_id res chain seq x y z
N MET A 1 -82.10 2.64 34.29
CA MET A 1 -80.97 1.72 34.51
C MET A 1 -80.41 1.29 33.15
N ARG A 2 -79.08 1.12 33.03
CA ARG A 2 -78.22 1.52 31.88
C ARG A 2 -78.73 1.10 30.47
N ARG A 3 -78.97 2.11 29.61
CA ARG A 3 -79.42 1.97 28.22
C ARG A 3 -78.22 1.86 27.26
N TYR A 4 -78.11 0.75 26.52
CA TYR A 4 -77.37 0.72 25.26
C TYR A 4 -78.40 0.65 24.12
N ARG A 5 -78.39 1.71 23.30
CA ARG A 5 -79.36 1.98 22.24
C ARG A 5 -78.78 1.43 20.94
N TYR A 6 -79.38 0.39 20.38
CA TYR A 6 -79.04 -0.08 19.03
C TYR A 6 -79.41 1.01 18.03
N GLY A 7 -78.39 1.67 17.47
CA GLY A 7 -78.54 2.61 16.38
C GLY A 7 -78.74 1.85 15.07
N LEU A 8 -79.99 1.80 14.60
CA LEU A 8 -80.32 1.41 13.24
C LEU A 8 -79.72 2.43 12.26
N SER A 9 -78.73 2.01 11.47
CA SER A 9 -78.24 2.76 10.32
C SER A 9 -79.29 2.73 9.21
N LYS A 10 -79.75 3.91 8.78
CA LYS A 10 -80.85 4.12 7.82
C LYS A 10 -80.46 3.88 6.35
N ASN A 11 -79.26 3.42 6.04
CA ASN A 11 -78.79 3.21 4.67
C ASN A 11 -78.26 1.78 4.51
N GLY A 12 -79.00 0.92 3.79
CA GLY A 12 -78.78 -0.52 3.66
C GLY A 12 -77.51 -0.93 2.91
N LEU A 13 -76.35 -0.85 3.56
CA LEU A 13 -75.11 -1.47 3.10
C LEU A 13 -74.60 -2.46 4.15
N PRO A 14 -74.23 -3.71 3.77
CA PRO A 14 -73.72 -4.70 4.71
C PRO A 14 -72.33 -4.31 5.26
N PRO A 15 -71.93 -4.83 6.43
CA PRO A 15 -70.67 -4.47 7.06
C PRO A 15 -69.48 -4.97 6.24
N VAL A 16 -68.63 -4.05 5.81
CA VAL A 16 -67.32 -4.36 5.22
C VAL A 16 -66.39 -4.80 6.35
N ILE A 17 -66.07 -6.10 6.38
CA ILE A 17 -64.94 -6.62 7.16
C ILE A 17 -63.77 -6.75 6.18
N THR A 18 -62.77 -5.87 6.28
CA THR A 18 -61.45 -6.10 5.66
C THR A 18 -60.33 -5.63 6.60
N THR A 19 -59.92 -6.58 7.44
CA THR A 19 -58.58 -6.80 8.03
C THR A 19 -57.63 -5.61 8.19
N GLN A 20 -57.60 -5.02 9.38
CA GLN A 20 -56.38 -4.37 9.87
C GLN A 20 -55.43 -5.44 10.43
N HIS A 21 -54.43 -5.84 9.65
CA HIS A 21 -53.21 -6.48 10.18
C HIS A 21 -52.02 -5.56 9.86
N PRO A 22 -51.47 -4.81 10.84
CA PRO A 22 -50.39 -3.86 10.63
C PRO A 22 -49.01 -4.52 10.81
N ALA A 23 -48.78 -5.66 10.18
CA ALA A 23 -47.48 -6.32 10.17
C ALA A 23 -47.31 -7.01 8.82
N LEU A 24 -46.15 -6.83 8.18
CA LEU A 24 -45.75 -7.36 6.87
C LEU A 24 -46.04 -6.46 5.66
N ARG A 25 -45.34 -5.31 5.55
CA ARG A 25 -45.04 -4.66 4.25
C ARG A 25 -43.87 -3.67 4.28
N PHE A 26 -42.81 -3.96 5.04
CA PHE A 26 -41.56 -3.17 5.05
C PHE A 26 -40.28 -4.02 4.95
N ALA A 27 -40.35 -5.25 4.42
CA ALA A 27 -39.21 -6.17 4.44
C ALA A 27 -38.45 -6.30 3.11
N ASP A 28 -38.92 -5.75 1.99
CA ASP A 28 -38.37 -6.12 0.67
C ASP A 28 -37.44 -5.06 0.05
N GLY A 29 -37.41 -3.82 0.57
CA GLY A 29 -36.59 -2.71 0.03
C GLY A 29 -35.59 -2.07 1.00
N ALA A 30 -35.71 -2.37 2.31
CA ALA A 30 -34.83 -1.86 3.35
C ALA A 30 -33.32 -2.16 3.13
N PRO A 31 -32.91 -3.37 2.68
CA PRO A 31 -31.48 -3.64 2.47
C PRO A 31 -30.89 -2.82 1.31
N ILE A 32 -31.67 -2.57 0.26
CA ILE A 32 -31.22 -1.80 -0.91
C ILE A 32 -31.04 -0.32 -0.53
N VAL A 33 -32.02 0.29 0.15
CA VAL A 33 -31.93 1.70 0.58
C VAL A 33 -30.78 1.91 1.56
N ALA A 34 -30.57 1.00 2.52
CA ALA A 34 -29.43 1.05 3.43
C ALA A 34 -28.09 0.96 2.69
N SER A 35 -27.97 0.05 1.71
CA SER A 35 -26.74 -0.10 0.91
C SER A 35 -26.41 1.15 0.08
N VAL A 36 -27.43 1.80 -0.51
CA VAL A 36 -27.26 3.04 -1.30
C VAL A 36 -26.82 4.20 -0.40
N ILE A 37 -27.41 4.33 0.79
CA ILE A 37 -27.02 5.37 1.76
C ILE A 37 -25.58 5.14 2.23
N LEU A 38 -25.21 3.90 2.57
CA LEU A 38 -23.84 3.55 2.96
C LEU A 38 -22.84 3.85 1.85
N LEU A 39 -23.18 3.55 0.59
CA LEU A 39 -22.34 3.89 -0.56
C LEU A 39 -22.16 5.41 -0.71
N GLN A 40 -23.24 6.19 -0.62
CA GLN A 40 -23.19 7.66 -0.71
C GLN A 40 -22.40 8.30 0.43
N LEU A 41 -22.56 7.79 1.66
CA LEU A 41 -21.80 8.24 2.82
C LEU A 41 -20.31 7.90 2.66
N SER A 42 -19.98 6.70 2.16
CA SER A 42 -18.59 6.33 1.88
C SER A 42 -17.98 7.21 0.78
N ALA A 43 -18.73 7.50 -0.29
CA ALA A 43 -18.26 8.33 -1.39
C ALA A 43 -18.02 9.78 -0.95
N LYS A 44 -18.95 10.37 -0.17
CA LYS A 44 -18.77 11.70 0.42
C LYS A 44 -17.61 11.74 1.41
N PHE A 45 -17.43 10.68 2.19
CA PHE A 45 -16.30 10.56 3.12
C PHE A 45 -14.98 10.57 2.35
N TRP A 46 -14.82 9.71 1.33
CA TRP A 46 -13.61 9.67 0.50
C TRP A 46 -13.36 10.98 -0.25
N TYR A 47 -14.41 11.62 -0.75
CA TYR A 47 -14.33 12.93 -1.40
C TYR A 47 -13.85 14.02 -0.43
N THR A 48 -14.41 14.06 0.77
CA THR A 48 -14.05 15.04 1.81
C THR A 48 -12.63 14.80 2.31
N LEU A 49 -12.27 13.54 2.57
CA LEU A 49 -10.93 13.14 2.97
C LEU A 49 -9.90 13.59 1.93
N ARG A 50 -10.10 13.29 0.65
CA ARG A 50 -9.16 13.67 -0.44
C ARG A 50 -9.01 15.19 -0.62
N ARG A 51 -9.96 16.01 -0.13
CA ARG A 51 -9.90 17.48 -0.17
C ARG A 51 -9.40 18.11 1.13
N MET A 52 -8.97 17.32 2.11
CA MET A 52 -8.41 17.87 3.33
C MET A 52 -7.10 18.63 3.04
N PRO A 53 -6.90 19.82 3.62
CA PRO A 53 -5.73 20.66 3.34
C PRO A 53 -4.41 19.96 3.65
N ILE A 54 -4.37 19.08 4.67
CA ILE A 54 -3.19 18.27 5.00
C ILE A 54 -2.80 17.33 3.86
N LEU A 55 -3.77 16.68 3.22
CA LEU A 55 -3.53 15.72 2.14
C LEU A 55 -3.15 16.42 0.83
N LEU A 56 -3.75 17.59 0.58
CA LEU A 56 -3.36 18.45 -0.54
C LEU A 56 -1.94 19.01 -0.35
N THR A 57 -1.59 19.44 0.85
CA THR A 57 -0.23 19.89 1.20
C THR A 57 0.78 18.76 1.00
N PHE A 58 0.45 17.55 1.46
CA PHE A 58 1.29 16.38 1.27
C PHE A 58 1.49 16.02 -0.21
N ARG A 59 0.42 15.98 -1.02
CA ARG A 59 0.53 15.80 -2.49
C ARG A 59 1.41 16.87 -3.12
N SER A 60 1.23 18.14 -2.73
CA SER A 60 2.01 19.25 -3.27
C SER A 60 3.51 19.13 -2.93
N ALA A 61 3.85 18.66 -1.73
CA ALA A 61 5.23 18.42 -1.33
C ALA A 61 5.87 17.29 -2.16
N LEU A 62 5.16 16.18 -2.37
CA LEU A 62 5.63 15.08 -3.22
C LEU A 62 5.82 15.50 -4.68
N ALA A 63 4.96 16.37 -5.21
CA ALA A 63 5.08 16.90 -6.56
C ALA A 63 6.25 17.90 -6.71
N THR A 64 6.57 18.64 -5.65
CA THR A 64 7.60 19.69 -5.65
C THR A 64 8.99 19.11 -5.41
N TYR A 65 9.11 18.19 -4.45
CA TYR A 65 10.39 17.63 -4.03
C TYR A 65 10.55 16.20 -4.55
N LEU A 66 11.20 16.08 -5.72
CA LEU A 66 11.39 14.81 -6.44
C LEU A 66 12.04 13.70 -5.58
N PHE A 67 12.86 14.05 -4.59
CA PHE A 67 13.54 13.07 -3.73
C PHE A 67 12.64 12.41 -2.68
N LEU A 68 11.45 12.97 -2.40
CA LEU A 68 10.56 12.41 -1.38
C LEU A 68 9.98 11.06 -1.80
N ILE A 69 9.57 10.91 -3.07
CA ILE A 69 9.00 9.64 -3.55
C ILE A 69 10.01 8.49 -3.41
N PRO A 70 11.28 8.62 -3.87
CA PRO A 70 12.30 7.60 -3.62
C PRO A 70 12.51 7.31 -2.14
N LEU A 71 12.57 8.35 -1.28
CA LEU A 71 12.75 8.16 0.16
C LEU A 71 11.60 7.35 0.79
N PHE A 72 10.36 7.62 0.39
CA PHE A 72 9.21 6.81 0.79
C PHE A 72 9.30 5.37 0.29
N VAL A 73 9.72 5.17 -0.97
CA VAL A 73 9.92 3.82 -1.54
C VAL A 73 10.96 3.04 -0.74
N MET A 74 12.07 3.69 -0.34
CA MET A 74 13.10 3.07 0.48
C MET A 74 12.56 2.61 1.83
N VAL A 75 11.80 3.47 2.52
CA VAL A 75 11.16 3.15 3.80
C VAL A 75 10.15 2.00 3.63
N LEU A 76 9.33 2.05 2.57
CA LEU A 76 8.38 0.97 2.26
C LEU A 76 9.07 -0.35 1.93
N ALA A 77 10.25 -0.33 1.32
CA ALA A 77 11.02 -1.53 1.04
C ALA A 77 11.53 -2.20 2.33
N GLU A 78 11.92 -1.42 3.35
CA GLU A 78 12.27 -1.98 4.67
C GLU A 78 11.05 -2.62 5.36
N PHE A 79 9.87 -1.99 5.28
CA PHE A 79 8.64 -2.61 5.76
C PHE A 79 8.28 -3.89 4.98
N ALA A 80 8.44 -3.88 3.66
CA ALA A 80 8.20 -5.05 2.82
C ALA A 80 9.13 -6.21 3.17
N LYS A 81 10.37 -5.93 3.57
CA LYS A 81 11.33 -6.95 4.03
C LYS A 81 10.84 -7.68 5.27
N ILE A 82 10.29 -6.97 6.25
CA ILE A 82 9.70 -7.57 7.46
C ILE A 82 8.59 -8.56 7.09
N VAL A 83 7.72 -8.17 6.15
CA VAL A 83 6.63 -9.03 5.66
C VAL A 83 7.19 -10.24 4.91
N SER A 84 8.18 -10.03 4.03
CA SER A 84 8.82 -11.11 3.27
C SER A 84 9.49 -12.13 4.18
N GLU A 85 10.20 -11.68 5.22
CA GLU A 85 10.86 -12.57 6.19
C GLU A 85 9.83 -13.42 6.94
N TRP A 86 8.73 -12.81 7.38
CA TRP A 86 7.65 -13.53 8.05
C TRP A 86 7.02 -14.60 7.14
N VAL A 87 6.76 -14.28 5.87
CA VAL A 87 6.20 -15.23 4.90
C VAL A 87 7.17 -16.38 4.59
N MET A 88 8.47 -16.11 4.50
CA MET A 88 9.47 -17.12 4.16
C MET A 88 9.83 -18.05 5.32
N THR A 89 9.86 -17.53 6.56
CA THR A 89 10.33 -18.28 7.74
C THR A 89 9.22 -18.77 8.64
N GLY A 90 7.99 -18.23 8.50
CA GLY A 90 6.85 -18.54 9.34
C GLY A 90 6.98 -18.06 10.80
N ALA A 91 8.07 -17.39 11.15
CA ALA A 91 8.37 -16.94 12.50
C ALA A 91 8.83 -15.48 12.51
N TRP A 92 8.37 -14.74 13.51
CA TRP A 92 8.84 -13.38 13.74
C TRP A 92 10.23 -13.42 14.38
N HIS A 93 11.28 -13.28 13.57
CA HIS A 93 12.61 -13.08 14.10
C HIS A 93 12.81 -11.60 14.46
N LYS A 94 13.39 -11.33 15.64
CA LYS A 94 13.65 -9.96 16.15
C LYS A 94 14.79 -9.24 15.40
N ARG A 95 15.31 -9.79 14.31
CA ARG A 95 16.43 -9.22 13.53
C ARG A 95 15.92 -8.34 12.39
N ILE A 96 15.19 -7.30 12.76
CA ILE A 96 14.59 -6.30 11.85
C ILE A 96 15.66 -5.51 11.05
N PHE A 97 16.94 -5.63 11.42
CA PHE A 97 18.06 -4.89 10.84
C PHE A 97 19.24 -5.79 10.42
N ARG A 98 18.96 -6.93 9.78
CA ARG A 98 20.05 -7.70 9.15
C ARG A 98 20.48 -7.01 7.85
N TYR A 99 21.79 -7.03 7.57
CA TYR A 99 22.30 -6.74 6.23
C TYR A 99 21.74 -7.80 5.27
N GLY A 100 21.22 -7.40 4.10
CA GLY A 100 20.56 -8.32 3.16
C GLY A 100 19.02 -8.36 3.26
N GLY A 101 18.39 -9.25 2.50
CA GLY A 101 16.94 -9.51 2.53
C GLY A 101 16.17 -9.01 1.30
N LEU A 102 15.04 -9.67 1.03
CA LEU A 102 14.16 -9.40 -0.10
C LEU A 102 12.99 -8.48 0.33
N PRO A 103 12.68 -7.38 -0.38
CA PRO A 103 13.42 -6.78 -1.51
C PRO A 103 14.59 -5.89 -1.08
N SER A 104 15.58 -5.68 -1.96
CA SER A 104 16.69 -4.75 -1.70
C SER A 104 16.21 -3.29 -1.69
N SER A 105 16.28 -2.63 -0.53
CA SER A 105 15.85 -1.23 -0.34
C SER A 105 16.68 -0.21 -1.11
N HIS A 106 17.99 -0.41 -1.18
CA HIS A 106 18.89 0.43 -1.97
C HIS A 106 18.59 0.33 -3.47
N SER A 107 18.30 -0.89 -3.94
CA SER A 107 17.92 -1.12 -5.34
C SER A 107 16.56 -0.49 -5.68
N ALA A 108 15.59 -0.61 -4.76
CA ALA A 108 14.28 0.05 -4.88
C ALA A 108 14.39 1.59 -4.89
N PHE A 109 15.25 2.14 -4.04
CA PHE A 109 15.50 3.58 -3.93
C PHE A 109 16.03 4.17 -5.24
N VAL A 110 17.11 3.59 -5.79
CA VAL A 110 17.69 4.12 -7.03
C VAL A 110 16.84 3.84 -8.27
N ALA A 111 16.09 2.74 -8.29
CA ALA A 111 15.08 2.49 -9.32
C ALA A 111 13.96 3.53 -9.27
N SER A 112 13.49 3.89 -8.07
CA SER A 112 12.51 4.96 -7.88
C SER A 112 13.04 6.31 -8.37
N LEU A 113 14.28 6.66 -7.99
CA LEU A 113 14.91 7.90 -8.44
C LEU A 113 14.97 7.98 -9.97
N LEU A 114 15.39 6.91 -10.64
CA LEU A 114 15.44 6.85 -12.10
C LEU A 114 14.08 7.14 -12.74
N ILE A 115 13.02 6.53 -12.21
CA ILE A 115 11.65 6.70 -12.68
C ILE A 115 11.14 8.13 -12.42
N VAL A 116 11.38 8.68 -11.23
CA VAL A 116 10.93 10.04 -10.90
C VAL A 116 11.65 11.08 -11.76
N VAL A 117 12.96 10.93 -11.97
CA VAL A 117 13.72 11.81 -12.86
C VAL A 117 13.25 11.67 -14.30
N GLY A 118 13.01 10.44 -14.79
CA GLY A 118 12.50 10.20 -16.14
C GLY A 118 11.04 10.65 -16.36
N ASN A 119 10.28 10.87 -15.29
CA ASN A 119 8.94 11.47 -15.36
C ASN A 119 9.00 13.00 -15.29
N ALA A 120 9.88 13.56 -14.46
CA ALA A 120 10.02 15.01 -14.31
C ALA A 120 10.87 15.67 -15.41
N ARG A 121 11.77 14.90 -16.02
CA ARG A 121 12.63 15.27 -17.14
C ARG A 121 12.47 14.23 -18.25
N THR A 122 12.90 14.54 -19.46
CA THR A 122 12.94 13.56 -20.54
C THR A 122 14.04 12.52 -20.28
N ILE A 123 13.86 11.29 -20.75
CA ILE A 123 14.92 10.25 -20.72
C ILE A 123 16.22 10.65 -21.45
N ALA A 124 16.17 11.66 -22.32
CA ALA A 124 17.33 12.22 -23.02
C ALA A 124 18.07 13.32 -22.21
N SER A 125 17.61 13.66 -21.01
CA SER A 125 18.20 14.74 -20.21
C SER A 125 19.46 14.29 -19.48
N ALA A 126 20.34 15.26 -19.18
CA ALA A 126 21.57 15.00 -18.43
C ALA A 126 21.26 14.45 -17.02
N GLU A 127 20.18 14.91 -16.39
CA GLU A 127 19.77 14.45 -15.06
C GLU A 127 19.34 12.97 -15.07
N PHE A 128 18.62 12.53 -16.11
CA PHE A 128 18.28 11.12 -16.27
C PHE A 128 19.53 10.26 -16.48
N ALA A 129 20.47 10.72 -17.32
CA ALA A 129 21.74 10.04 -17.54
C ALA A 129 22.55 9.88 -16.23
N ILE A 130 22.64 10.94 -15.42
CA ILE A 130 23.29 10.90 -14.11
C ILE A 130 22.59 9.90 -13.18
N ALA A 131 21.25 9.93 -13.12
CA ALA A 131 20.48 8.99 -12.29
C ALA A 131 20.66 7.53 -12.74
N ALA A 132 20.70 7.27 -14.05
CA ALA A 132 20.90 5.94 -14.62
C ALA A 132 22.29 5.38 -14.31
N VAL A 133 23.33 6.20 -14.47
CA VAL A 133 24.71 5.83 -14.13
C VAL A 133 24.82 5.57 -12.63
N PHE A 134 24.25 6.45 -11.80
CA PHE A 134 24.23 6.26 -10.35
C PHE A 134 23.52 4.97 -9.93
N ALA A 135 22.34 4.68 -10.48
CA ALA A 135 21.62 3.43 -10.23
C ALA A 135 22.45 2.20 -10.64
N SER A 136 23.13 2.27 -11.79
CA SER A 136 23.99 1.19 -12.28
C SER A 136 25.16 0.91 -11.34
N ILE A 137 25.81 1.96 -10.81
CA ILE A 137 26.89 1.83 -9.83
C ILE A 137 26.37 1.16 -8.55
N VAL A 138 25.20 1.58 -8.05
CA VAL A 138 24.61 1.00 -6.83
C VAL A 138 24.23 -0.46 -7.02
N TRP A 139 23.63 -0.84 -8.15
CA TRP A 139 23.32 -2.23 -8.45
C TRP A 139 24.58 -3.08 -8.61
N TYR A 140 25.61 -2.55 -9.27
CA TYR A 140 26.89 -3.24 -9.42
C TYR A 140 27.59 -3.46 -8.07
N ASP A 141 27.66 -2.44 -7.20
CA ASP A 141 28.23 -2.56 -5.85
C ASP A 141 27.50 -3.63 -5.03
N ALA A 142 26.16 -3.60 -5.05
CA ALA A 142 25.32 -4.50 -4.28
C ALA A 142 25.55 -5.98 -4.64
N VAL A 143 25.81 -6.30 -5.91
CA VAL A 143 26.00 -7.68 -6.39
C VAL A 143 27.48 -8.08 -6.42
N ALA A 144 28.32 -7.30 -7.10
CA ALA A 144 29.69 -7.70 -7.42
C ALA A 144 30.64 -7.44 -6.25
N VAL A 145 30.68 -6.20 -5.75
CA VAL A 145 31.64 -5.79 -4.71
C VAL A 145 31.29 -6.47 -3.39
N ARG A 146 30.06 -6.33 -2.92
CA ARG A 146 29.64 -6.96 -1.65
C ARG A 146 29.60 -8.48 -1.71
N GLY A 147 29.29 -9.04 -2.89
CA GLY A 147 29.38 -10.49 -3.13
C GLY A 147 30.82 -11.02 -3.02
N ALA A 148 31.82 -10.24 -3.44
CA ALA A 148 33.23 -10.59 -3.25
C ALA A 148 33.63 -10.54 -1.77
N VAL A 149 33.17 -9.54 -1.01
CA VAL A 149 33.42 -9.44 0.44
C VAL A 149 32.80 -10.62 1.18
N SER A 150 31.56 -11.01 0.87
CA SER A 150 30.93 -12.21 1.43
C SER A 150 31.76 -13.49 1.21
N LYS A 151 32.34 -13.66 0.00
CA LYS A 151 33.23 -14.80 -0.30
C LYS A 151 34.52 -14.73 0.51
N GLN A 152 35.09 -13.54 0.70
CA GLN A 152 36.29 -13.35 1.53
C GLN A 152 36.01 -13.66 3.00
N SER A 153 34.90 -13.17 3.57
CA SER A 153 34.46 -13.50 4.93
C SER A 153 34.38 -15.01 5.15
N LYS A 154 33.78 -15.73 4.19
CA LYS A 154 33.66 -17.19 4.26
C LYS A 154 35.00 -17.92 4.26
N VAL A 155 35.92 -17.50 3.39
CA VAL A 155 37.28 -18.07 3.38
C VAL A 155 37.98 -17.76 4.70
N LEU A 156 37.87 -16.54 5.22
CA LEU A 156 38.52 -16.14 6.45
C LEU A 156 37.97 -16.89 7.68
N ASN A 157 36.65 -17.07 7.77
CA ASN A 157 36.01 -17.89 8.80
C ASN A 157 36.45 -19.37 8.76
N SER A 158 36.90 -19.87 7.61
CA SER A 158 37.41 -21.24 7.48
C SER A 158 38.88 -21.40 7.89
N LEU A 159 39.63 -20.29 7.94
CA LEU A 159 41.07 -20.29 8.23
C LEU A 159 41.39 -19.93 9.68
N GLN A 160 40.42 -19.37 10.42
CA GLN A 160 40.58 -19.00 11.82
C GLN A 160 39.25 -19.11 12.58
N ASP A 161 39.34 -19.25 13.89
CA ASP A 161 38.22 -19.45 14.82
C ASP A 161 38.12 -18.37 15.92
N PHE A 162 38.96 -17.32 15.87
CA PHE A 162 38.99 -16.27 16.88
C PHE A 162 38.00 -15.12 16.60
N TYR A 163 37.47 -14.99 15.37
CA TYR A 163 36.49 -13.98 15.00
C TYR A 163 35.52 -14.49 13.92
N GLU A 164 34.22 -14.25 14.08
CA GLU A 164 33.21 -14.64 13.08
C GLU A 164 32.81 -13.45 12.21
N PHE A 165 33.28 -13.42 10.96
CA PHE A 165 32.88 -12.40 9.98
C PHE A 165 31.50 -12.71 9.40
N SER A 166 30.71 -11.67 9.13
CA SER A 166 29.43 -11.85 8.46
C SER A 166 29.63 -12.33 7.02
N GLU A 167 29.03 -13.45 6.65
CA GLU A 167 29.07 -14.00 5.28
C GLU A 167 27.96 -13.45 4.39
N GLU A 168 27.00 -12.70 4.95
CA GLU A 168 25.82 -12.14 4.27
C GLU A 168 25.90 -10.61 4.21
N ILE A 169 26.98 -10.07 3.62
CA ILE A 169 27.18 -8.63 3.45
C ILE A 169 26.61 -8.16 2.10
N GLY A 170 26.65 -9.03 1.08
CA GLY A 170 26.06 -8.78 -0.24
C GLY A 170 24.58 -9.15 -0.34
N HIS A 171 23.91 -8.52 -1.30
CA HIS A 171 22.58 -8.93 -1.72
C HIS A 171 22.68 -10.05 -2.75
N SER A 172 21.73 -10.97 -2.75
CA SER A 172 21.59 -11.87 -3.89
C SER A 172 21.10 -11.09 -5.12
N LEU A 173 21.44 -11.56 -6.32
CA LEU A 173 20.95 -10.96 -7.57
C LEU A 173 19.41 -10.93 -7.61
N VAL A 174 18.76 -11.92 -7.01
CA VAL A 174 17.29 -11.98 -6.88
C VAL A 174 16.77 -10.87 -5.98
N GLU A 175 17.44 -10.57 -4.86
CA GLU A 175 17.05 -9.48 -3.96
C GLU A 175 17.16 -8.11 -4.63
N VAL A 176 18.22 -7.91 -5.45
CA VAL A 176 18.41 -6.68 -6.23
C VAL A 176 17.30 -6.53 -7.27
N ILE A 177 17.02 -7.57 -8.06
CA ILE A 177 15.94 -7.54 -9.05
C ILE A 177 14.58 -7.31 -8.39
N ALA A 178 14.30 -8.00 -7.27
CA ALA A 178 13.07 -7.79 -6.51
C ALA A 178 12.97 -6.34 -6.00
N GLY A 179 14.08 -5.76 -5.55
CA GLY A 179 14.18 -4.34 -5.19
C GLY A 179 13.86 -3.40 -6.35
N ILE A 180 14.45 -3.63 -7.53
CA ILE A 180 14.19 -2.83 -8.73
C ILE A 180 12.70 -2.87 -9.10
N LEU A 181 12.12 -4.07 -9.18
CA LEU A 181 10.71 -4.25 -9.52
C LEU A 181 9.78 -3.59 -8.48
N PHE A 182 10.07 -3.80 -7.19
CA PHE A 182 9.33 -3.16 -6.11
C PHE A 182 9.41 -1.63 -6.23
N GLY A 183 10.61 -1.09 -6.45
CA GLY A 183 10.83 0.34 -6.63
C GLY A 183 10.03 0.92 -7.80
N ILE A 184 10.06 0.26 -8.96
CA ILE A 184 9.29 0.68 -10.14
C ILE A 184 7.79 0.70 -9.84
N VAL A 185 7.25 -0.40 -9.30
CA VAL A 185 5.80 -0.54 -9.03
C VAL A 185 5.33 0.50 -8.02
N VAL A 186 6.01 0.63 -6.88
CA VAL A 186 5.61 1.57 -5.82
C VAL A 186 5.76 3.02 -6.31
N THR A 187 6.77 3.32 -7.12
CA THR A 187 6.94 4.66 -7.70
C THR A 187 5.84 4.98 -8.69
N MET A 188 5.48 4.05 -9.58
CA MET A 188 4.37 4.24 -10.52
C MET A 188 3.05 4.52 -9.78
N LEU A 189 2.77 3.77 -8.72
CA LEU A 189 1.61 4.02 -7.84
C LEU A 189 1.70 5.38 -7.15
N GLY A 190 2.88 5.75 -6.64
CA GLY A 190 3.12 7.04 -6.01
C GLY A 190 2.88 8.20 -6.97
N LEU A 191 3.41 8.13 -8.20
CA LEU A 191 3.21 9.13 -9.23
C LEU A 191 1.73 9.24 -9.63
N TRP A 192 1.02 8.11 -9.79
CA TRP A 192 -0.42 8.10 -10.06
C TRP A 192 -1.26 8.70 -8.91
N ILE A 193 -0.81 8.57 -7.66
CA ILE A 193 -1.47 9.21 -6.52
C ILE A 193 -1.18 10.71 -6.49
N VAL A 194 -0.02 11.16 -6.96
CA VAL A 194 0.41 12.56 -6.91
C VAL A 194 -0.16 13.38 -8.07
N TYR A 195 -0.16 12.84 -9.28
CA TYR A 195 -0.68 13.45 -10.50
C TYR A 195 -2.07 12.91 -10.82
#